data_AF-G0ECC3-F1
#
_entry.id   AF-G0ECC3-F1
#
_cell.length_a   1.000
_cell.length_b   1.000
_cell.length_c   1.000
_cell.angle_alpha   90.00
_cell.angle_beta   90.00
_cell.angle_gamma   90.00
#
_symmetry.space_group_name_H-M   'P 1'
#
loop_
_entity.id
_entity.type
_entity.pdbx_description
1 polymer ?
#
loop_
_entity_poly.entity_id
_entity_poly.type
_entity_poly.pdbx_seq_one_letter_code
_entity_poly.pdbx_strand_id
1 'polypeptide(L)'
;MVLEEEYGEATLSEETSETLTTEGEEGEEGEAEEISVNVLLLEAMLDRLNVLEKLARGELSETEARTALEGIAVPESEKRRRRRRK
;
A
#
# COMPACT_ATOMS: atom_id res chain seq x y z
N MET A 1 36.07 -30.67 25.90
CA MET A 1 35.42 -31.86 25.32
C MET A 1 34.10 -31.42 24.74
N VAL A 2 33.86 -31.88 23.52
CA VAL A 2 32.79 -31.54 22.56
C VAL A 2 31.42 -32.01 23.06
N LEU A 3 30.35 -31.36 22.58
CA LEU A 3 29.07 -31.91 22.07
C LEU A 3 28.20 -30.70 21.67
N GLU A 4 28.26 -30.27 20.40
CA GLU A 4 27.37 -30.72 19.30
C GLU A 4 25.93 -30.24 19.48
N GLU A 5 25.58 -29.13 18.81
CA GLU A 5 24.23 -28.89 18.33
C GLU A 5 24.33 -28.39 16.88
N GLU A 6 24.39 -29.37 15.98
CA GLU A 6 24.27 -29.26 14.53
C GLU A 6 22.77 -29.11 14.21
N TYR A 7 22.31 -27.88 13.97
CA TYR A 7 20.97 -27.64 13.45
C TYR A 7 21.01 -27.49 11.93
N GLY A 8 20.66 -28.60 11.27
CA GLY A 8 19.60 -28.61 10.27
C GLY A 8 19.88 -27.87 8.98
N GLU A 9 20.48 -28.61 8.05
CA GLU A 9 20.44 -28.41 6.61
C GLU A 9 19.01 -28.09 6.12
N ALA A 10 18.74 -26.81 5.84
CA ALA A 10 17.51 -26.40 5.17
C ALA A 10 17.70 -26.58 3.65
N THR A 11 17.40 -27.78 3.16
CA THR A 11 17.15 -28.01 1.74
C THR A 11 15.82 -27.37 1.37
N LEU A 12 15.83 -26.07 1.04
CA LEU A 12 14.67 -25.46 0.39
C LEU A 12 14.65 -25.87 -1.08
N SER A 13 13.90 -26.96 -1.28
CA SER A 13 13.15 -27.37 -2.46
C SER A 13 13.10 -26.36 -3.61
N GLU A 14 13.40 -26.86 -4.80
CA GLU A 14 13.10 -26.28 -6.11
C GLU A 14 11.69 -25.67 -6.13
N GLU A 15 11.60 -24.35 -6.24
CA GLU A 15 10.41 -23.71 -6.80
C GLU A 15 10.70 -23.48 -8.28
N THR A 16 10.01 -24.27 -9.10
CA THR A 16 9.92 -24.18 -10.54
C THR A 16 9.48 -22.78 -10.95
N SER A 17 10.44 -21.90 -11.22
CA SER A 17 10.23 -20.63 -11.90
C SER A 17 10.02 -20.92 -13.38
N GLU A 18 8.79 -21.28 -13.77
CA GLU A 18 8.35 -21.21 -15.16
C GLU A 18 6.85 -21.45 -15.25
N THR A 19 6.08 -20.36 -15.32
CA THR A 19 4.88 -20.20 -16.15
C THR A 19 4.35 -18.77 -15.98
N LEU A 20 5.06 -17.81 -16.56
CA LEU A 20 4.47 -16.53 -16.93
C LEU A 20 4.05 -16.61 -18.40
N THR A 21 2.95 -17.31 -18.65
CA THR A 21 2.20 -17.21 -19.90
C THR A 21 0.86 -16.56 -19.57
N THR A 22 0.70 -15.32 -20.01
CA THR A 22 -0.40 -14.88 -20.88
C THR A 22 -0.16 -13.42 -21.23
N GLU A 23 0.23 -13.20 -22.48
CA GLU A 23 -0.01 -11.94 -23.19
C GLU A 23 -1.49 -11.57 -23.04
N GLY A 24 -1.75 -10.39 -22.50
CA GLY A 24 -3.04 -9.72 -22.53
C GLY A 24 -2.78 -8.23 -22.64
N GLU A 25 -2.84 -7.71 -23.86
CA GLU A 25 -2.75 -6.28 -24.22
C GLU A 25 -3.96 -5.46 -23.70
N GLU A 26 -4.41 -5.73 -22.46
CA GLU A 26 -5.36 -4.91 -21.70
C GLU A 26 -4.71 -4.33 -20.41
N GLY A 27 -3.40 -4.56 -20.20
CA GLY A 27 -2.68 -4.23 -18.98
C GLY A 27 -2.26 -2.76 -18.81
N GLU A 28 -1.93 -2.04 -19.89
CA GLU A 28 -1.29 -0.73 -19.75
C GLU A 28 -2.23 0.37 -19.24
N GLU A 29 -3.49 0.43 -19.70
CA GLU A 29 -4.44 1.45 -19.25
C GLU A 29 -4.94 1.19 -17.83
N GLY A 30 -5.15 -0.08 -17.47
CA GLY A 30 -5.57 -0.50 -16.13
C GLY A 30 -4.50 -0.27 -15.06
N GLU A 31 -3.23 -0.55 -15.39
CA GLU A 31 -2.09 -0.29 -14.51
C GLU A 31 -1.82 1.20 -14.34
N ALA A 32 -1.94 2.01 -15.40
CA ALA A 32 -1.81 3.47 -15.30
C ALA A 32 -2.89 4.10 -14.41
N GLU A 33 -4.15 3.65 -14.52
CA GLU A 33 -5.24 4.10 -13.64
C GLU A 33 -5.02 3.62 -12.19
N GLU A 34 -4.50 2.40 -11.99
CA GLU A 34 -4.14 1.86 -10.67
C GLU A 34 -3.00 2.66 -10.00
N ILE A 35 -1.93 2.98 -10.75
CA ILE A 35 -0.82 3.82 -10.28
C ILE A 35 -1.35 5.22 -9.92
N SER A 36 -2.21 5.82 -10.75
CA SER A 36 -2.80 7.13 -10.48
C SER A 36 -3.59 7.15 -9.16
N VAL A 37 -4.45 6.15 -8.93
CA VAL A 37 -5.22 6.04 -7.68
C VAL A 37 -4.30 5.82 -6.47
N ASN A 38 -3.25 5.02 -6.63
CA ASN A 38 -2.29 4.77 -5.54
C ASN A 38 -1.48 6.03 -5.21
N VAL A 39 -1.07 6.82 -6.20
CA VAL A 39 -0.38 8.11 -5.99
C VAL A 39 -1.28 9.07 -5.21
N LEU A 40 -2.54 9.22 -5.62
CA LEU A 40 -3.50 10.07 -4.90
C LEU A 40 -3.74 9.59 -3.46
N LEU A 41 -3.73 8.27 -3.22
CA LEU A 41 -3.84 7.73 -1.87
C LEU A 41 -2.60 8.06 -1.03
N LEU A 42 -1.40 7.93 -1.60
CA LEU A 42 -0.14 8.27 -0.92
C LEU A 42 -0.08 9.76 -0.58
N GLU A 43 -0.52 10.64 -1.49
CA GLU A 43 -0.63 12.08 -1.23
C GLU A 43 -1.57 12.37 -0.05
N ALA A 44 -2.77 11.77 -0.05
CA ALA A 44 -3.70 11.92 1.06
C ALA A 44 -3.14 11.41 2.40
N MET A 45 -2.33 10.34 2.39
CA MET A 45 -1.64 9.84 3.58
C MET A 45 -0.56 10.81 4.08
N LEU A 46 0.22 11.42 3.18
CA LEU A 46 1.21 12.43 3.51
C LEU A 46 0.55 13.66 4.15
N ASP A 47 -0.56 14.12 3.60
CA ASP A 47 -1.31 15.25 4.15
C ASP A 47 -1.82 14.96 5.57
N ARG A 48 -2.33 13.74 5.81
CA ARG A 48 -2.76 13.32 7.16
C ARG A 48 -1.59 13.31 8.14
N LEU A 49 -0.43 12.80 7.74
CA LEU A 49 0.77 12.79 8.57
C LEU A 49 1.21 14.22 8.93
N ASN A 50 1.19 15.14 7.98
CA ASN A 50 1.52 16.55 8.23
C ASN A 50 0.58 17.19 9.27
N VAL A 51 -0.72 16.90 9.22
CA VAL A 51 -1.68 17.38 10.22
C VAL A 51 -1.37 16.80 11.61
N LEU A 52 -1.08 15.49 11.69
CA LEU A 52 -0.74 14.83 12.94
C LEU A 52 0.58 15.33 13.53
N GLU A 53 1.57 15.61 12.68
CA GLU A 53 2.85 16.20 13.10
C GLU A 53 2.64 17.59 13.73
N LYS A 54 1.83 18.44 13.10
CA LYS A 54 1.48 19.76 13.64
C LYS A 54 0.72 19.65 14.97
N LEU A 55 -0.20 18.69 15.09
CA LEU A 55 -0.88 18.41 16.36
C LEU A 55 0.11 17.96 17.44
N ALA A 56 1.03 17.04 17.11
CA ALA A 56 2.04 16.53 18.05
C ALA A 56 3.02 17.63 18.52
N ARG A 57 3.29 18.61 17.65
CA ARG A 57 4.10 19.80 17.98
C ARG A 57 3.33 20.86 18.77
N GLY A 58 2.02 20.71 18.93
CA GLY A 58 1.15 21.71 19.57
C GLY A 58 0.90 22.95 18.71
N GLU A 59 1.15 22.87 17.40
CA GLU A 59 0.87 23.94 16.42
C GLU A 59 -0.61 24.01 16.04
N LEU A 60 -1.38 22.95 16.31
CA LEU A 60 -2.82 22.86 16.11
C LEU A 60 -3.51 22.39 17.40
N SER A 61 -4.71 22.90 17.65
CA SER A 61 -5.63 22.31 18.62
C SER A 61 -6.23 21.01 18.09
N GLU A 62 -6.75 20.17 18.99
CA GLU A 62 -7.41 18.91 18.62
C GLU A 62 -8.61 19.15 17.68
N THR A 63 -9.37 20.22 17.89
CA THR A 63 -10.52 20.59 17.04
C THR A 63 -10.09 21.04 15.64
N GLU A 64 -9.00 21.80 15.52
CA GLU A 64 -8.46 22.22 14.22
C GLU A 64 -7.88 21.02 13.46
N ALA A 65 -7.14 20.15 14.16
CA ALA A 65 -6.61 18.93 13.57
C ALA A 65 -7.72 18.00 13.07
N ARG A 66 -8.81 17.84 13.83
CA ARG A 66 -9.97 17.05 13.39
C ARG A 66 -10.60 17.62 12.13
N THR A 67 -10.83 18.93 12.09
CA THR A 67 -11.39 19.62 10.92
C THR A 67 -10.49 19.48 9.70
N ALA A 68 -9.17 19.62 9.88
CA ALA A 68 -8.19 19.45 8.81
C ALA A 68 -8.18 18.01 8.27
N LEU A 69 -8.25 17.01 9.15
CA LEU A 69 -8.29 15.59 8.76
C LEU A 69 -9.58 15.24 7.99
N GLU A 70 -10.72 15.80 8.38
CA GLU A 70 -12.01 15.61 7.69
C GLU A 70 -12.01 16.23 6.28
N GLY A 71 -11.21 17.29 6.07
CA GLY A 71 -11.04 17.92 4.76
C GLY A 71 -10.17 17.16 3.76
N ILE A 72 -9.41 16.14 4.20
CA ILE A 72 -8.51 15.38 3.32
C ILE A 72 -9.32 14.34 2.53
N ALA A 73 -9.44 14.58 1.23
CA ALA A 73 -10.09 13.67 0.30
C ALA A 73 -9.26 12.39 0.14
N VAL A 74 -9.85 11.25 0.45
CA VAL A 74 -9.26 9.93 0.18
C VAL A 74 -9.95 9.35 -1.05
N PRO A 75 -9.19 8.94 -2.09
CA PRO A 75 -9.79 8.26 -3.24
C PRO A 75 -10.55 7.02 -2.77
N GLU A 76 -11.86 6.96 -3.07
CA GLU A 76 -12.66 5.78 -2.75
C GLU A 76 -12.18 4.59 -3.58
N SER A 77 -11.73 3.55 -2.89
CA SER A 77 -11.45 2.23 -3.48
C SER A 77 -12.68 1.59 -4.13
N GLU A 78 -13.87 2.16 -3.91
CA GLU A 78 -15.16 1.58 -4.30
C GLU A 78 -15.40 1.58 -5.83
N LYS A 79 -14.75 2.46 -6.59
CA LYS A 79 -14.75 2.37 -8.07
C LYS A 79 -14.03 1.12 -8.59
N ARG A 80 -13.03 0.58 -7.87
CA ARG A 80 -12.34 -0.69 -8.24
C ARG A 80 -13.24 -1.91 -8.10
N ARG A 81 -14.08 -1.97 -7.06
CA ARG A 81 -14.89 -3.17 -6.76
C ARG A 81 -16.02 -3.41 -7.77
N ARG A 82 -16.64 -2.35 -8.29
CA ARG A 82 -17.74 -2.48 -9.28
C ARG A 82 -17.25 -2.88 -10.66
N ARG A 83 -16.04 -2.48 -11.07
CA ARG A 83 -15.47 -2.88 -12.36
C ARG A 83 -15.01 -4.33 -12.38
N ARG A 84 -14.47 -4.87 -11.27
CA ARG A 84 -14.08 -6.30 -11.16
C ARG A 84 -15.26 -7.30 -11.05
N ARG A 85 -16.51 -6.83 -11.00
CA ARG A 85 -17.72 -7.68 -10.87
C ARG A 85 -18.59 -7.71 -12.14
N LYS A 86 -18.20 -7.01 -13.20
CA LYS A 86 -18.79 -7.13 -14.55
C LYS A 86 -17.80 -7.82 -15.46
#